data_AF-W1Y8W1-F1
#
_entry.id   AF-W1Y8W1-F1
#
_cell.length_a   1.000
_cell.length_b   1.000
_cell.length_c   1.000
_cell.angle_alpha   90.00
_cell.angle_beta   90.00
_cell.angle_gamma   90.00
#
_symmetry.space_group_name_H-M   'P 1'
#
loop_
_entity.id
_entity.type
_entity.pdbx_description
1 polymer ?
#
loop_
_entity_poly.entity_id
_entity_poly.type
_entity_poly.pdbx_seq_one_letter_code
_entity_poly.pdbx_strand_id
1 'polypeptide(L)'
;DGDKAAKQIPLTYKANGTGDQKVKLDKGLNFTNGSNTTASVDADGVVKYDLNNNVNLTPSGSLTIGDTVVNNGGLTISGGPSVLKTGINAGNL
;
A
#
# COMPACT_ATOMS: atom_id res chain seq x y z
N ASP A 1 3.33 -27.81 -27.56
CA ASP A 1 3.55 -26.40 -27.94
C ASP A 1 3.37 -25.54 -26.69
N GLY A 2 3.88 -24.30 -26.72
CA GLY A 2 3.82 -23.40 -25.56
C GLY A 2 2.39 -22.98 -25.21
N ASP A 3 1.55 -22.71 -26.20
CA ASP A 3 0.19 -22.21 -25.99
C ASP A 3 -0.74 -23.22 -25.31
N LYS A 4 -0.65 -24.51 -25.66
CA LYS A 4 -1.41 -25.56 -24.94
C LYS A 4 -0.89 -25.73 -23.52
N ALA A 5 0.43 -25.64 -23.31
CA ALA A 5 1.01 -25.70 -21.97
C ALA A 5 0.53 -24.52 -21.10
N ALA A 6 0.51 -23.30 -21.64
CA ALA A 6 0.09 -22.10 -20.92
C ALA A 6 -1.38 -22.17 -20.43
N LYS A 7 -2.26 -22.80 -21.20
CA LYS A 7 -3.68 -23.03 -20.83
C LYS A 7 -3.86 -24.05 -19.71
N GLN A 8 -2.88 -24.94 -19.52
CA GLN A 8 -2.99 -26.06 -18.59
C GLN A 8 -2.24 -25.82 -17.29
N ILE A 9 -1.08 -25.18 -17.33
CA ILE A 9 -0.20 -24.98 -16.17
C ILE A 9 -0.74 -23.82 -15.32
N PRO A 10 -1.09 -24.06 -14.04
CA PRO A 10 -1.43 -22.99 -13.10
C PRO A 10 -0.16 -22.41 -12.48
N LEU A 11 -0.15 -21.09 -12.29
CA LEU A 11 0.74 -20.39 -11.36
C LEU A 11 0.01 -20.21 -10.03
N THR A 12 0.61 -20.71 -8.95
CA THR A 12 0.11 -20.49 -7.58
C THR A 12 0.80 -19.26 -6.99
N TYR A 13 0.04 -18.34 -6.40
CA TYR A 13 0.55 -17.14 -5.74
C TYR A 13 -0.19 -16.89 -4.41
N LYS A 14 0.43 -16.11 -3.52
CA LYS A 14 -0.03 -15.93 -2.13
C LYS A 14 0.18 -14.49 -1.69
N ALA A 15 -0.68 -14.01 -0.80
CA ALA A 15 -0.44 -12.80 -0.03
C ALA A 15 0.08 -13.19 1.35
N ASN A 16 1.23 -12.65 1.77
CA ASN A 16 1.78 -12.83 3.11
C ASN A 16 1.94 -14.33 3.50
N GLY A 17 2.35 -15.17 2.55
CA GLY A 17 2.56 -16.61 2.78
C GLY A 17 1.29 -17.45 2.97
N THR A 18 0.10 -16.87 2.85
CA THR A 18 -1.18 -17.56 3.08
C THR A 18 -2.15 -17.38 1.90
N GLY A 19 -3.23 -18.16 1.89
CA GLY A 19 -4.36 -17.97 0.98
C GLY A 19 -4.05 -18.24 -0.49
N ASP A 20 -3.59 -19.45 -0.81
CA ASP A 20 -3.26 -19.89 -2.18
C ASP A 20 -4.30 -19.43 -3.21
N GLN A 21 -3.84 -18.63 -4.16
CA GLN A 21 -4.54 -18.28 -5.38
C GLN A 21 -3.91 -19.00 -6.56
N LYS A 22 -4.69 -19.26 -7.61
CA LYS A 22 -4.20 -19.88 -8.84
C LYS A 22 -4.72 -19.13 -10.04
N VAL A 23 -3.82 -18.88 -11.00
CA VAL A 23 -4.17 -18.38 -12.32
C VAL A 23 -3.51 -19.26 -13.38
N LYS A 24 -4.12 -19.42 -14.55
CA LYS A 24 -3.45 -20.11 -15.67
C LYS A 24 -2.43 -19.17 -16.31
N LEU A 25 -1.31 -19.72 -16.80
CA LEU A 25 -0.27 -18.89 -17.41
C LEU A 25 -0.79 -18.09 -18.62
N ASP A 26 -1.70 -18.64 -19.41
CA ASP A 26 -2.34 -17.95 -20.56
C ASP A 26 -3.24 -16.78 -20.14
N LYS A 27 -3.71 -16.74 -18.89
CA LYS A 27 -4.48 -15.63 -18.34
C LYS A 27 -3.60 -14.53 -17.77
N GLY A 28 -2.38 -14.86 -17.36
CA GLY A 28 -1.44 -13.93 -16.74
C GLY A 28 -1.90 -13.41 -15.38
N LEU A 29 -1.08 -12.54 -14.78
CA LEU A 29 -1.44 -11.81 -13.56
C LEU A 29 -1.97 -10.43 -13.93
N ASN A 30 -3.03 -10.00 -13.25
CA ASN A 30 -3.56 -8.64 -13.38
C ASN A 30 -3.19 -7.83 -12.12
N PHE A 31 -2.25 -6.89 -12.27
CA PHE A 31 -1.86 -5.97 -11.20
C PHE A 31 -2.81 -4.77 -11.19
N THR A 32 -3.57 -4.62 -10.10
CA THR A 32 -4.59 -3.58 -9.98
C THR A 32 -4.15 -2.48 -9.02
N ASN A 33 -4.71 -1.28 -9.20
CA ASN A 33 -4.57 -0.19 -8.24
C ASN A 33 -5.07 -0.60 -6.85
N GLY A 34 -4.41 -0.09 -5.81
CA GLY A 34 -4.91 -0.10 -4.44
C GLY A 34 -5.60 1.22 -4.09
N SER A 35 -6.07 1.35 -2.84
CA SER A 35 -6.73 2.59 -2.40
C SER A 35 -5.82 3.82 -2.48
N ASN A 36 -4.53 3.66 -2.23
CA ASN A 36 -3.53 4.73 -2.21
C ASN A 36 -2.37 4.50 -3.19
N THR A 37 -2.46 3.48 -4.05
CA THR A 37 -1.42 3.13 -5.01
C THR A 37 -1.97 2.88 -6.40
N THR A 38 -1.18 3.20 -7.42
CA THR A 38 -1.46 2.88 -8.82
C THR A 38 -0.47 1.83 -9.32
N ALA A 39 -0.97 0.77 -9.95
CA ALA A 39 -0.15 -0.25 -10.59
C ALA A 39 0.10 0.12 -12.05
N SER A 40 1.32 -0.09 -12.54
CA SER A 40 1.64 0.00 -13.96
C SER A 40 2.59 -1.11 -14.40
N VAL A 41 2.55 -1.45 -15.69
CA VAL A 41 3.40 -2.47 -16.30
C VAL A 41 4.09 -1.90 -17.53
N ASP A 42 5.28 -2.41 -17.82
CA ASP A 42 6.09 -2.02 -18.98
C ASP A 42 6.72 -3.27 -19.62
N ALA A 43 7.50 -3.07 -20.69
CA ALA A 43 8.23 -4.12 -21.38
C ALA A 43 9.10 -4.97 -20.43
N ASP A 44 9.43 -6.18 -20.89
CA ASP A 44 10.35 -7.11 -20.21
C ASP A 44 9.93 -7.48 -18.78
N GLY A 45 8.63 -7.44 -18.50
CA GLY A 45 8.07 -7.89 -17.22
C GLY A 45 8.24 -6.89 -16.08
N VAL A 46 8.52 -5.62 -16.38
CA VAL A 46 8.57 -4.56 -15.37
C VAL A 46 7.18 -4.31 -14.80
N VAL A 47 7.08 -4.32 -13.47
CA VAL A 47 5.88 -3.97 -12.70
C VAL A 47 6.26 -2.85 -11.73
N LYS A 48 5.47 -1.77 -11.72
CA LYS A 48 5.69 -0.62 -10.83
C LYS A 48 4.44 -0.36 -9.99
N TYR A 49 4.68 0.21 -8.82
CA TYR A 49 3.65 0.72 -7.93
C TYR A 49 4.04 2.10 -7.45
N ASP A 50 3.18 3.07 -7.73
CA ASP A 50 3.37 4.47 -7.30
C ASP A 50 2.31 4.82 -6.25
N LEU A 51 2.64 5.73 -5.34
CA LEU A 51 1.63 6.35 -4.47
C LEU A 51 0.75 7.30 -5.30
N ASN A 52 -0.54 7.30 -4.99
CA ASN A 52 -1.46 8.27 -5.56
C ASN A 52 -1.10 9.69 -5.07
N ASN A 53 -1.39 10.71 -5.88
CA ASN A 53 -1.20 12.12 -5.48
C ASN A 53 -1.91 12.46 -4.17
N ASN A 54 -3.07 11.84 -3.94
CA ASN A 54 -3.82 11.94 -2.68
C ASN A 54 -3.77 10.59 -1.97
N VAL A 55 -3.26 10.59 -0.74
CA VAL A 55 -3.23 9.42 0.14
C VAL A 55 -4.23 9.64 1.28
N ASN A 56 -5.23 8.77 1.37
CA ASN A 56 -6.18 8.76 2.46
C ASN A 56 -5.92 7.53 3.33
N LEU A 57 -5.41 7.75 4.55
CA LEU A 57 -5.16 6.67 5.51
C LEU A 57 -6.42 6.28 6.31
N THR A 58 -7.56 6.91 6.03
CA THR A 58 -8.84 6.77 6.74
C THR A 58 -8.78 7.25 8.20
N PRO A 59 -9.90 7.33 8.93
CA PRO A 59 -9.90 7.75 10.34
C PRO A 59 -9.06 6.87 11.28
N SER A 60 -8.80 5.62 10.91
CA SER A 60 -8.01 4.66 11.70
C SER A 60 -6.53 4.64 11.31
N GLY A 61 -6.14 5.32 10.25
CA GLY A 61 -4.76 5.35 9.80
C GLY A 61 -3.91 6.41 10.50
N SER A 62 -2.60 6.24 10.38
CA SER A 62 -1.60 7.18 10.91
C SER A 62 -0.33 7.12 10.08
N LEU A 63 0.43 8.22 10.10
CA LEU A 63 1.80 8.31 9.63
C LEU A 63 2.71 8.57 10.83
N THR A 64 3.68 7.69 11.07
CA THR A 64 4.65 7.81 12.16
C THR A 64 6.05 7.96 11.59
N ILE A 65 6.77 8.99 12.03
CA ILE A 65 8.16 9.29 11.62
C ILE A 65 8.94 9.66 12.88
N GLY A 66 9.72 8.71 13.40
CA GLY A 66 10.35 8.87 14.72
C GLY A 66 9.30 9.21 15.78
N ASP A 67 9.53 10.32 16.50
CA ASP A 67 8.62 10.81 17.54
C ASP A 67 7.37 11.54 17.00
N THR A 68 7.30 11.80 15.69
CA THR A 68 6.16 12.52 15.08
C THR A 68 5.08 11.55 14.63
N VAL A 69 3.82 11.82 15.00
CA VAL A 69 2.65 11.10 14.51
C VAL A 69 1.64 12.09 13.91
N VAL A 70 1.16 11.78 12.71
CA VAL A 70 0.00 12.43 12.08
C VAL A 70 -1.12 11.42 11.94
N ASN A 71 -2.27 11.69 12.56
CA ASN A 71 -3.44 10.81 12.51
C ASN A 71 -4.74 11.63 12.58
N ASN A 72 -5.87 10.95 12.73
CA ASN A 72 -7.17 11.60 12.83
C ASN A 72 -7.32 12.56 14.03
N GLY A 73 -6.46 12.50 15.04
CA GLY A 73 -6.42 13.43 16.17
C GLY A 73 -5.66 14.74 15.89
N GLY A 74 -4.73 14.74 14.93
CA GLY A 74 -3.85 15.86 14.61
C GLY A 74 -2.39 15.44 14.42
N LEU A 75 -1.46 16.34 14.77
CA LEU A 75 -0.02 16.14 14.78
C LEU A 75 0.52 16.18 16.21
N THR A 76 1.32 15.18 16.60
CA THR A 76 2.00 15.13 17.90
C THR A 76 3.47 14.83 17.72
N ILE A 77 4.33 15.45 18.55
CA ILE A 77 5.74 15.08 18.70
C ILE A 77 5.93 14.58 20.14
N SER A 78 6.39 13.33 20.32
CA SER A 78 6.67 12.77 21.64
C SER A 78 7.70 13.62 22.39
N GLY A 79 7.39 13.99 23.64
CA GLY A 79 8.23 14.90 24.44
C GLY A 79 8.29 16.34 23.92
N GLY A 80 7.50 16.71 22.91
CA GLY A 80 7.52 18.02 22.26
C GLY A 80 6.12 18.62 22.06
N PRO A 81 6.00 19.56 21.10
CA PRO A 81 4.73 20.23 20.79
C PRO A 81 3.67 19.31 20.17
N SER A 82 2.42 19.79 20.15
CA SER A 82 1.32 19.15 19.42
C SER A 82 0.32 20.16 18.85
N VAL A 83 -0.31 19.77 17.74
CA VAL A 83 -1.46 20.44 17.11
C VAL A 83 -2.57 19.42 17.00
N LEU A 84 -3.54 19.50 17.90
CA LEU A 84 -4.66 18.56 18.00
C LEU A 84 -5.97 19.25 17.66
N LYS A 85 -7.01 18.45 17.40
CA LYS A 85 -8.39 18.95 17.28
C LYS A 85 -8.85 19.75 18.51
N THR A 86 -8.27 19.48 19.68
CA THR A 86 -8.56 20.14 20.95
C THR A 86 -7.74 21.42 21.18
N GLY A 87 -6.77 21.75 20.32
CA GLY A 87 -5.94 22.94 20.44
C GLY A 87 -4.46 22.69 20.18
N ILE A 88 -3.65 23.70 20.47
CA ILE A 88 -2.18 23.69 20.29
C ILE A 88 -1.52 23.60 21.66
N ASN A 89 -0.54 22.71 21.80
CA ASN A 89 0.38 22.67 22.93
C ASN A 89 1.80 22.99 22.42
N ALA A 90 2.43 24.03 22.98
CA ALA A 90 3.76 24.48 22.58
C ALA A 90 4.93 23.68 23.19
N GLY A 91 4.65 22.63 23.99
CA GLY A 91 5.68 21.71 24.48
C GLY A 91 6.33 22.09 25.81
N ASN A 92 5.61 22.76 26.72
CA ASN A 92 6.07 23.14 28.07
C ASN A 92 7.48 23.75 28.10
N LEU A 93 7.70 24.81 27.31
CA LEU A 93 8.89 25.66 27.44
C LEU A 93 8.80 26.53 28.69
#